data_AF-A0A545TAI2-F1
#
_entry.id   AF-A0A545TAI2-F1
#
_cell.length_a   1.000
_cell.length_b   1.000
_cell.length_c   1.000
_cell.angle_alpha   90.00
_cell.angle_beta   90.00
_cell.angle_gamma   90.00
#
_symmetry.space_group_name_H-M   'P 1'
#
loop_
_entity.id
_entity.type
_entity.pdbx_description
1 polymer ?
#
loop_
_entity_poly.entity_id
_entity_poly.type
_entity_poly.pdbx_seq_one_letter_code
_entity_poly.pdbx_strand_id
1 'polypeptide(L)'
;MGWFSRLFSNIGVDLTATVGKVIDDLVTSDEEIALTEVQKLKIQTAYEIEMKALLVRLDKQQAEHERNLEAELTERLQLDMKSDSWLSKNIRPMALIFLTATISILAFFTVFDADLTDAQLRALKEWIPFFSTIMLTVYAFYFGSRGLEKIQKIRAAGAADVEKAKKRQVDLEREPRG
;
A
#
# COMPACT_ATOMS: atom_id res chain seq x y z
N MET A 1 -1.24 -6.40 -61.92
CA MET A 1 -1.96 -5.11 -61.74
C MET A 1 -3.47 -5.30 -61.57
N GLY A 2 -3.95 -6.25 -60.75
CA GLY A 2 -5.38 -6.58 -60.67
C GLY A 2 -5.98 -6.56 -59.26
N TRP A 3 -5.16 -6.31 -58.23
CA TRP A 3 -5.63 -6.33 -56.84
C TRP A 3 -6.14 -4.96 -56.38
N PHE A 4 -5.51 -3.88 -56.85
CA PHE A 4 -5.90 -2.50 -56.54
C PHE A 4 -7.25 -2.13 -57.18
N SER A 5 -7.51 -2.56 -58.42
CA SER A 5 -8.80 -2.35 -59.11
C SER A 5 -9.97 -3.07 -58.41
N ARG A 6 -9.74 -4.24 -57.78
CA ARG A 6 -10.77 -4.96 -57.01
C ARG A 6 -11.05 -4.32 -55.65
N LEU A 7 -10.02 -3.74 -55.04
CA LEU A 7 -10.16 -2.99 -53.80
C LEU A 7 -11.03 -1.74 -54.02
N PHE A 8 -10.79 -1.00 -55.12
CA PHE A 8 -11.58 0.19 -55.44
C PHE A 8 -12.94 -0.10 -56.10
N SER A 9 -13.12 -1.21 -56.83
CA SER A 9 -14.44 -1.56 -57.39
C SER A 9 -15.43 -1.98 -56.31
N ASN A 10 -14.96 -2.66 -55.26
CA ASN A 10 -15.81 -3.06 -54.12
C ASN A 10 -16.04 -1.92 -53.13
N ILE A 11 -15.19 -0.88 -53.13
CA ILE A 11 -15.30 0.28 -52.24
C ILE A 11 -16.06 1.44 -52.91
N GLY A 12 -15.99 1.58 -54.24
CA GLY A 12 -16.52 2.74 -54.97
C GLY A 12 -18.03 2.71 -55.26
N VAL A 13 -18.66 1.54 -55.30
CA VAL A 13 -20.11 1.42 -55.59
C VAL A 13 -20.95 1.82 -54.37
N ASP A 14 -20.53 1.45 -53.16
CA ASP A 14 -21.24 1.81 -51.93
C ASP A 14 -20.96 3.25 -51.48
N LEU A 15 -19.75 3.76 -51.65
CA LEU A 15 -19.44 5.15 -51.26
C LEU A 15 -20.13 6.17 -52.17
N THR A 16 -20.21 5.94 -53.48
CA THR A 16 -20.88 6.90 -54.39
C THR A 16 -22.40 6.85 -54.25
N ALA A 17 -22.98 5.68 -53.98
CA ALA A 17 -24.40 5.56 -53.64
C ALA A 17 -24.71 6.19 -52.27
N THR A 18 -23.84 6.01 -51.26
CA THR A 18 -24.01 6.61 -49.92
C THR A 18 -23.83 8.12 -49.94
N VAL A 19 -22.82 8.62 -50.66
CA VAL A 19 -22.61 10.06 -50.86
C VAL A 19 -23.74 10.67 -51.70
N GLY A 20 -24.22 9.96 -52.73
CA GLY A 20 -25.39 10.36 -53.51
C GLY A 20 -26.65 10.45 -52.65
N LYS A 21 -26.89 9.47 -51.77
CA LYS A 21 -28.03 9.46 -50.84
C LYS A 21 -27.97 10.58 -49.81
N VAL A 22 -26.80 10.88 -49.27
CA VAL A 22 -26.63 11.97 -48.29
C VAL A 22 -26.78 13.35 -48.94
N ILE A 23 -26.35 13.50 -50.20
CA ILE A 23 -26.56 14.73 -50.97
C ILE A 23 -28.05 14.89 -51.32
N ASP A 24 -28.76 13.81 -51.62
CA ASP A 24 -30.20 13.83 -51.93
C ASP A 24 -31.07 14.08 -50.67
N ASP A 25 -30.69 13.50 -49.52
CA ASP A 25 -31.30 13.75 -48.20
C ASP A 25 -31.08 15.20 -47.71
N LEU A 26 -29.97 15.83 -48.11
CA LEU A 26 -29.70 17.24 -47.79
C LEU A 26 -30.35 18.22 -48.77
N VAL A 27 -30.95 17.73 -49.87
CA VAL A 27 -31.60 18.55 -50.91
C VAL A 27 -33.11 18.29 -51.05
N THR A 28 -33.75 17.69 -50.05
CA THR A 28 -35.21 17.57 -49.99
C THR A 28 -35.78 18.18 -48.71
N SER A 29 -36.58 19.24 -48.90
CA SER A 29 -37.60 19.80 -48.01
C SER A 29 -37.16 20.73 -46.88
N ASP A 30 -37.32 22.04 -47.13
CA ASP A 30 -37.15 23.13 -46.16
C ASP A 30 -38.15 23.11 -44.97
N GLU A 31 -39.03 22.11 -44.87
CA GLU A 31 -40.01 21.94 -43.78
C GLU A 31 -39.67 20.77 -42.82
N GLU A 32 -38.73 19.88 -43.16
CA GLU A 32 -38.22 18.81 -42.27
C GLU A 32 -37.09 19.26 -41.34
N ILE A 33 -36.60 20.49 -41.48
CA ILE A 33 -35.43 21.01 -40.76
C ILE A 33 -35.67 21.08 -39.24
N ALA A 34 -36.90 21.39 -38.79
CA ALA A 34 -37.22 21.46 -37.36
C ALA A 34 -37.35 20.09 -36.67
N LEU A 35 -37.91 19.08 -37.36
CA LEU A 35 -37.92 17.69 -36.87
C LEU A 35 -36.51 17.10 -36.88
N THR A 36 -35.71 17.51 -37.88
CA THR A 36 -34.29 17.19 -37.97
C THR A 36 -33.50 17.83 -36.83
N GLU A 37 -33.80 19.06 -36.40
CA GLU A 37 -33.18 19.69 -35.23
C GLU A 37 -33.49 18.94 -33.93
N VAL A 38 -34.76 18.56 -33.71
CA VAL A 38 -35.17 17.78 -32.53
C VAL A 38 -34.54 16.38 -32.54
N GLN A 39 -34.43 15.74 -33.72
CA GLN A 39 -33.74 14.45 -33.85
C GLN A 39 -32.23 14.58 -33.66
N LYS A 40 -31.59 15.62 -34.22
CA LYS A 40 -30.18 15.95 -34.00
C LYS A 40 -29.89 16.18 -32.51
N LEU A 41 -30.76 16.90 -31.80
CA LEU A 41 -30.67 17.10 -30.35
C LEU A 41 -30.79 15.77 -29.57
N LYS A 42 -31.70 14.87 -29.94
CA LYS A 42 -31.82 13.54 -29.34
C LYS A 42 -30.59 12.66 -29.59
N ILE A 43 -30.01 12.72 -30.78
CA ILE A 43 -28.78 11.99 -31.13
C ILE A 43 -27.58 12.57 -30.37
N GLN A 44 -27.47 13.89 -30.28
CA GLN A 44 -26.40 14.55 -29.51
C GLN A 44 -26.49 14.22 -28.01
N THR A 45 -27.68 14.30 -27.43
CA THR A 45 -27.89 13.97 -26.01
C THR A 45 -27.63 12.49 -25.73
N ALA A 46 -28.05 11.57 -26.61
CA ALA A 46 -27.71 10.16 -26.51
C ALA A 46 -26.19 9.92 -26.58
N TYR A 47 -25.51 10.58 -27.52
CA TYR A 47 -24.06 10.50 -27.67
C TYR A 47 -23.32 11.04 -26.43
N GLU A 48 -23.78 12.13 -25.84
CA GLU A 48 -23.21 12.67 -24.59
C GLU A 48 -23.40 11.71 -23.40
N ILE A 49 -24.55 11.04 -23.30
CA ILE A 49 -24.82 10.05 -22.25
C ILE A 49 -23.91 8.85 -22.43
N GLU A 50 -23.78 8.33 -23.65
CA GLU A 50 -22.89 7.21 -23.95
C GLU A 50 -21.42 7.57 -23.70
N MET A 51 -20.99 8.78 -24.09
CA MET A 51 -19.64 9.26 -23.82
C MET A 51 -19.37 9.37 -22.32
N LYS A 52 -20.30 9.93 -21.53
CA LYS A 52 -20.17 9.97 -20.07
C LYS A 52 -20.11 8.57 -19.47
N ALA A 53 -20.92 7.64 -19.97
CA ALA A 53 -20.92 6.25 -19.51
C ALA A 53 -19.58 5.54 -19.83
N LEU A 54 -18.99 5.81 -20.99
CA LEU A 54 -17.67 5.31 -21.37
C LEU A 54 -16.57 5.88 -20.47
N LEU A 55 -16.58 7.18 -20.21
CA LEU A 55 -15.61 7.83 -19.31
C LEU A 55 -15.67 7.22 -17.91
N VAL A 56 -16.87 7.03 -17.34
CA VAL A 56 -17.04 6.40 -16.01
C VAL A 56 -16.55 4.95 -16.00
N ARG A 57 -16.70 4.20 -17.10
CA ARG A 57 -16.17 2.83 -17.19
C ARG A 57 -14.65 2.81 -17.24
N LEU A 58 -14.04 3.72 -17.99
CA LEU A 58 -12.58 3.84 -18.07
C LEU A 58 -11.99 4.21 -16.70
N ASP A 59 -12.59 5.18 -16.01
CA ASP A 59 -12.19 5.60 -14.66
C ASP A 59 -12.25 4.42 -13.67
N LYS A 60 -13.32 3.63 -13.72
CA LYS A 60 -13.47 2.42 -12.89
C LYS A 60 -12.42 1.36 -13.23
N GLN A 61 -12.14 1.12 -14.50
CA GLN A 61 -11.13 0.16 -14.92
C GLN A 61 -9.71 0.59 -14.51
N GLN A 62 -9.41 1.89 -14.60
CA GLN A 62 -8.13 2.45 -14.13
C GLN A 62 -8.01 2.29 -12.61
N ALA A 63 -9.05 2.66 -11.86
CA ALA A 63 -9.07 2.50 -10.41
C ALA A 63 -8.94 1.03 -9.98
N GLU A 64 -9.59 0.09 -10.69
CA GLU A 64 -9.43 -1.35 -10.42
C GLU A 64 -8.03 -1.86 -10.76
N HIS A 65 -7.44 -1.38 -11.86
CA HIS A 65 -6.08 -1.76 -12.24
C HIS A 65 -5.04 -1.25 -11.25
N GLU A 66 -5.14 0.01 -10.82
CA GLU A 66 -4.31 0.62 -9.79
C GLU A 66 -4.42 -0.15 -8.47
N ARG A 67 -5.64 -0.49 -8.04
CA ARG A 67 -5.87 -1.29 -6.83
C ARG A 67 -5.24 -2.67 -6.91
N ASN A 68 -5.32 -3.33 -8.06
CA ASN A 68 -4.72 -4.65 -8.24
C ASN A 68 -3.18 -4.57 -8.21
N LEU A 69 -2.59 -3.56 -8.85
CA LEU A 69 -1.14 -3.31 -8.80
C LEU A 69 -0.67 -3.03 -7.37
N GLU A 70 -1.39 -2.21 -6.61
CA GLU A 70 -1.09 -1.94 -5.21
C GLU A 70 -1.20 -3.21 -4.35
N ALA A 71 -2.19 -4.06 -4.61
CA ALA A 71 -2.38 -5.32 -3.90
C ALA A 71 -1.23 -6.30 -4.18
N GLU A 72 -0.81 -6.47 -5.43
CA GLU A 72 0.31 -7.32 -5.82
C GLU A 72 1.64 -6.82 -5.24
N LEU A 73 1.86 -5.50 -5.26
CA LEU A 73 3.05 -4.89 -4.66
C LEU A 73 3.07 -5.10 -3.14
N THR A 74 1.91 -4.95 -2.49
CA THR A 74 1.75 -5.24 -1.06
C THR A 74 1.99 -6.71 -0.75
N GLU A 75 1.45 -7.63 -1.54
CA GLU A 75 1.63 -9.06 -1.36
C GLU A 75 3.10 -9.46 -1.52
N ARG A 76 3.79 -8.92 -2.53
CA ARG A 76 5.23 -9.17 -2.74
C ARG A 76 6.07 -8.65 -1.58
N LEU A 77 5.79 -7.44 -1.08
CA LEU A 77 6.47 -6.89 0.09
C LEU A 77 6.15 -7.69 1.36
N GLN A 78 4.91 -8.14 1.53
CA GLN A 78 4.52 -9.00 2.64
C GLN A 78 5.20 -10.37 2.57
N LEU A 79 5.39 -10.94 1.38
CA LEU A 79 6.11 -12.19 1.16
C LEU A 79 7.61 -12.03 1.48
N ASP A 80 8.21 -10.89 1.11
CA ASP A 80 9.58 -10.54 1.48
C ASP A 80 9.73 -10.42 3.01
N MET A 81 8.75 -9.82 3.68
CA MET A 81 8.70 -9.77 5.15
C MET A 81 8.35 -11.11 5.82
N LYS A 82 7.63 -12.02 5.13
CA LYS A 82 7.22 -13.32 5.67
C LYS A 82 8.35 -14.34 5.76
N SER A 83 9.51 -14.07 5.17
CA SER A 83 10.75 -14.84 5.38
C SER A 83 11.36 -14.65 6.79
N ASP A 84 10.59 -14.07 7.72
CA ASP A 84 10.93 -13.98 9.14
C ASP A 84 11.01 -15.36 9.80
N SER A 85 12.16 -16.00 9.64
CA SER A 85 12.57 -17.21 10.38
C SER A 85 12.44 -16.99 11.89
N TRP A 86 12.37 -18.09 12.66
CA TRP A 86 12.40 -18.03 14.13
C TRP A 86 13.60 -17.20 14.64
N LEU A 87 14.71 -17.21 13.90
CA LEU A 87 15.90 -16.45 14.23
C LEU A 87 15.70 -14.93 14.07
N SER A 88 15.01 -14.44 13.02
CA SER A 88 14.80 -12.99 12.84
C SER A 88 13.91 -12.42 13.94
N LYS A 89 12.87 -13.15 14.34
CA LYS A 89 11.94 -12.75 15.40
C LYS A 89 12.62 -12.66 16.77
N ASN A 90 13.63 -13.49 17.00
CA ASN A 90 14.36 -13.58 18.26
C ASN A 90 15.75 -12.95 18.21
N ILE A 91 16.14 -12.28 17.12
CA ILE A 91 17.50 -11.74 17.00
C ILE A 91 17.81 -10.72 18.10
N ARG A 92 16.81 -9.92 18.52
CA ARG A 92 16.95 -8.90 19.57
C ARG A 92 17.32 -9.52 20.93
N PRO A 93 16.54 -10.45 21.51
CA PRO A 93 16.94 -11.10 22.75
C PRO A 93 18.18 -11.99 22.59
N MET A 94 18.38 -12.63 21.42
CA MET A 94 19.54 -13.48 21.19
C MET A 94 20.86 -12.71 21.17
N ALA A 95 20.89 -11.52 20.57
CA ALA A 95 22.07 -10.65 20.60
C ALA A 95 22.43 -10.22 22.03
N LEU A 96 21.42 -9.94 22.86
CA LEU A 96 21.62 -9.59 24.27
C LEU A 96 22.20 -10.78 25.06
N ILE A 97 21.62 -11.98 24.90
CA ILE A 97 22.14 -13.20 25.54
C ILE A 97 23.57 -13.50 25.07
N PHE A 98 23.83 -13.41 23.77
CA PHE A 98 25.15 -13.66 23.19
C PHE A 98 26.22 -12.72 23.75
N LEU A 99 25.93 -11.41 23.79
CA LEU A 99 26.86 -10.42 24.31
C LEU A 99 27.11 -10.64 25.80
N THR A 100 26.05 -10.90 26.58
CA THR A 100 26.15 -11.17 28.01
C THR A 100 26.93 -12.43 28.31
N ALA A 101 26.68 -13.52 27.58
CA ALA A 101 27.45 -14.76 27.72
C ALA A 101 28.92 -14.54 27.38
N THR A 102 29.21 -13.86 26.26
CA THR A 102 30.59 -13.56 25.83
C THR A 102 31.34 -12.78 26.90
N ILE A 103 30.80 -11.65 27.36
CA ILE A 103 31.46 -10.84 28.39
C ILE A 103 31.56 -11.58 29.73
N SER A 104 30.55 -12.38 30.10
CA SER A 104 30.60 -13.17 31.34
C SER A 104 31.68 -14.25 31.29
N ILE A 105 31.86 -14.90 30.14
CA ILE A 105 32.92 -15.90 29.92
C ILE A 105 34.29 -15.22 29.95
N LEU A 106 34.45 -14.09 29.25
CA LEU A 106 35.71 -13.33 29.28
C LEU A 106 36.06 -12.89 30.71
N ALA A 107 35.08 -12.36 31.44
CA ALA A 107 35.23 -11.95 32.84
C ALA A 107 35.58 -13.13 33.76
N PHE A 108 34.97 -14.30 33.54
CA PHE A 108 35.27 -15.51 34.29
C PHE A 108 36.75 -15.91 34.13
N PHE A 109 37.25 -15.99 32.88
CA PHE A 109 38.65 -16.32 32.64
C PHE A 109 39.61 -15.25 33.20
N THR A 110 39.25 -13.97 33.13
CA THR A 110 40.11 -12.90 33.68
C THR A 110 40.19 -12.90 35.20
N VAL A 111 39.11 -13.27 35.91
CA VAL A 111 39.08 -13.27 37.38
C VAL A 111 39.69 -14.53 37.98
N PHE A 112 39.46 -15.70 37.36
CA PHE A 112 39.76 -16.99 37.98
C PHE A 112 40.98 -17.71 37.39
N ASP A 113 41.45 -17.36 36.19
CA ASP A 113 42.36 -18.23 35.43
C ASP A 113 43.50 -17.48 34.72
N ALA A 114 43.75 -16.21 35.06
CA ALA A 114 44.63 -15.36 34.26
C ALA A 114 45.93 -14.95 34.97
N ASP A 115 47.02 -15.64 34.63
CA ASP A 115 48.38 -15.09 34.71
C ASP A 115 48.56 -14.05 33.59
N LEU A 116 48.06 -12.83 33.80
CA LEU A 116 48.12 -11.75 32.81
C LEU A 116 49.50 -11.11 32.77
N THR A 117 50.02 -10.93 31.56
CA THR A 117 51.19 -10.07 31.33
C THR A 117 50.86 -8.59 31.52
N ASP A 118 51.85 -7.74 31.81
CA ASP A 118 51.66 -6.28 31.97
C ASP A 118 51.05 -5.60 30.73
N ALA A 119 51.30 -6.15 29.53
CA ALA A 119 50.67 -5.68 28.31
C ALA A 119 49.17 -5.99 28.28
N GLN A 120 48.79 -7.22 28.65
CA GLN A 120 47.38 -7.63 28.72
C GLN A 120 46.63 -6.89 29.84
N LEU A 121 47.26 -6.64 30.98
CA LEU A 121 46.66 -5.86 32.07
C LEU A 121 46.36 -4.41 31.63
N ARG A 122 47.26 -3.79 30.86
CA ARG A 122 47.04 -2.45 30.30
C ARG A 122 45.89 -2.43 29.31
N ALA A 123 45.84 -3.40 28.39
CA ALA A 123 44.71 -3.53 27.47
C ALA A 123 43.39 -3.74 28.23
N LEU A 124 43.37 -4.58 29.26
CA LEU A 124 42.16 -4.85 30.03
C LEU A 124 41.59 -3.58 30.71
N LYS A 125 42.45 -2.69 31.21
CA LYS A 125 42.03 -1.41 31.80
C LYS A 125 41.31 -0.50 30.81
N GLU A 126 41.63 -0.58 29.53
CA GLU A 126 40.94 0.16 28.46
C GLU A 126 39.66 -0.55 28.00
N TRP A 127 39.68 -1.88 27.96
CA TRP A 127 38.57 -2.68 27.43
C TRP A 127 37.41 -2.84 28.41
N ILE A 128 37.66 -2.87 29.73
CA ILE A 128 36.61 -2.91 30.75
C ILE A 128 35.59 -1.76 30.60
N PRO A 129 35.99 -0.47 30.59
CA PRO A 129 35.04 0.62 30.46
C PRO A 129 34.36 0.65 29.10
N PHE A 130 35.04 0.21 28.04
CA PHE A 130 34.46 0.06 26.71
C PHE A 130 33.29 -0.93 26.70
N PHE A 131 33.51 -2.15 27.19
CA PHE A 131 32.46 -3.16 27.27
C PHE A 131 31.35 -2.79 28.24
N SER A 132 31.66 -2.15 29.37
CA SER A 132 30.66 -1.63 30.31
C SER A 132 29.73 -0.61 29.62
N THR A 133 30.28 0.30 28.83
CA THR A 133 29.50 1.30 28.09
C THR A 133 28.60 0.66 27.02
N ILE A 134 29.13 -0.30 26.25
CA ILE A 134 28.34 -1.02 25.24
C ILE A 134 27.24 -1.84 25.91
N MET A 135 27.53 -2.52 27.02
CA MET A 135 26.52 -3.25 27.79
C MET A 135 25.42 -2.32 28.27
N LEU A 136 25.79 -1.20 28.90
CA LEU A 136 24.82 -0.23 29.39
C LEU A 136 23.91 0.27 28.26
N THR A 137 24.47 0.60 27.10
CA THR A 137 23.68 1.09 25.95
C THR A 137 22.77 0.01 25.37
N VAL A 138 23.26 -1.23 25.19
CA VAL A 138 22.45 -2.35 24.69
C VAL A 138 21.30 -2.69 25.65
N TYR A 139 21.57 -2.75 26.95
CA TYR A 139 20.55 -3.00 27.97
C TYR A 139 19.54 -1.86 28.06
N ALA A 140 20.02 -0.60 28.07
CA ALA A 140 19.14 0.57 28.07
C ALA A 140 18.23 0.60 26.84
N PHE A 141 18.74 0.27 25.67
CA PHE A 141 17.94 0.22 24.45
C PHE A 141 16.94 -0.94 24.47
N TYR A 142 17.36 -2.15 24.87
CA TYR A 142 16.48 -3.33 24.92
C TYR A 142 15.34 -3.13 25.92
N PHE A 143 15.65 -2.77 27.16
CA PHE A 143 14.62 -2.57 28.18
C PHE A 143 13.86 -1.26 28.01
N GLY A 144 14.51 -0.19 27.51
CA GLY A 144 13.88 1.08 27.21
C GLY A 144 12.83 0.96 26.10
N SER A 145 13.16 0.32 24.98
CA SER A 145 12.21 0.09 23.90
C SER A 145 11.01 -0.77 24.34
N ARG A 146 11.26 -1.85 25.08
CA ARG A 146 10.19 -2.69 25.65
C ARG A 146 9.32 -1.95 26.66
N GLY A 147 9.91 -1.07 27.46
CA GLY A 147 9.19 -0.20 28.40
C GLY A 147 8.24 0.74 27.67
N LEU A 148 8.71 1.40 26.62
CA LEU A 148 7.91 2.31 25.80
C LEU A 148 6.78 1.57 25.07
N GLU A 149 7.03 0.39 24.49
CA GLU A 149 6.00 -0.46 23.87
C GLU A 149 4.86 -0.78 24.86
N LYS A 150 5.21 -1.08 26.13
CA LYS A 150 4.22 -1.38 27.16
C LYS A 150 3.40 -0.15 27.55
N ILE A 151 4.04 1.00 27.73
CA ILE A 151 3.36 2.26 28.07
C ILE A 151 2.39 2.67 26.96
N GLN A 152 2.80 2.55 25.70
CA GLN A 152 1.95 2.85 24.55
C GLN A 152 0.72 1.93 24.50
N LYS A 153 0.88 0.63 24.74
CA LYS A 153 -0.24 -0.33 24.81
C LYS A 153 -1.23 0.01 25.91
N ILE A 154 -0.75 0.37 27.10
CA ILE A 154 -1.61 0.78 28.22
C ILE A 154 -2.38 2.05 27.88
N ARG A 155 -1.72 3.04 27.26
CA ARG A 155 -2.38 4.29 26.83
C ARG A 155 -3.45 4.05 25.77
N ALA A 156 -3.17 3.18 24.79
CA ALA A 156 -4.12 2.81 23.75
C ALA A 156 -5.32 2.02 24.32
N ALA A 157 -5.07 1.08 25.23
CA ALA A 157 -6.11 0.33 25.90
C ALA A 157 -7.02 1.25 26.74
N GLY A 158 -6.43 2.16 27.53
CA GLY A 158 -7.19 3.13 28.31
C GLY A 158 -8.06 4.05 27.45
N ALA A 159 -7.59 4.46 26.26
CA ALA A 159 -8.39 5.24 25.31
C ALA A 159 -9.58 4.45 24.76
N ALA A 160 -9.38 3.18 24.40
CA ALA A 160 -10.43 2.30 23.90
C ALA A 160 -11.52 2.01 24.96
N ASP A 161 -11.12 1.86 26.23
CA ASP A 161 -12.04 1.64 27.34
C ASP A 161 -12.94 2.88 27.58
N VAL A 162 -12.37 4.08 27.47
CA VAL A 162 -13.13 5.35 27.56
C VAL A 162 -14.13 5.48 26.41
N GLU A 163 -13.74 5.15 25.19
CA GLU A 163 -14.62 5.19 24.02
C GLU A 163 -15.78 4.19 24.16
N LYS A 164 -15.49 2.97 24.62
CA LYS A 164 -16.49 1.93 24.89
C LYS A 164 -17.46 2.34 26.00
N ALA A 165 -16.97 2.98 27.06
CA ALA A 165 -17.80 3.50 28.14
C ALA A 165 -18.75 4.61 27.65
N LYS A 166 -18.26 5.53 26.81
CA LYS A 166 -19.07 6.60 26.21
C LYS A 166 -20.15 6.05 25.28
N LYS A 167 -19.81 5.06 24.45
CA LYS A 167 -20.77 4.42 23.55
C LYS A 167 -21.88 3.71 24.33
N ARG A 168 -21.51 3.00 25.40
CA ARG A 168 -22.47 2.35 26.31
C ARG A 168 -23.38 3.34 27.03
N GLN A 169 -22.89 4.51 27.44
CA GLN A 169 -23.74 5.56 28.01
C GLN A 169 -24.74 6.09 26.98
N VAL A 170 -24.29 6.36 25.75
CA VAL A 170 -25.16 6.81 24.66
C VAL A 170 -26.23 5.77 24.32
N ASP A 171 -25.89 4.49 24.35
CA ASP A 171 -26.84 3.40 24.10
C ASP A 171 -27.88 3.29 25.23
N LEU A 172 -27.47 3.46 26.50
CA LEU A 172 -28.38 3.49 27.66
C LEU A 172 -29.30 4.71 27.68
N GLU A 173 -28.87 5.85 27.15
CA GLU A 173 -29.70 7.05 27.01
C GLU A 173 -30.73 6.96 25.87
N ARG A 174 -30.50 6.04 24.91
CA ARG A 174 -31.39 5.81 23.76
C ARG A 174 -32.46 4.73 24.00
N GLU A 175 -32.40 4.00 25.10
CA GLU A 175 -33.50 3.11 25.47
C GLU A 175 -34.73 3.94 25.86
N PRO A 176 -35.90 3.72 25.22
CA PRO A 176 -37.12 4.43 25.59
C PRO A 176 -37.48 4.03 27.02
N ARG A 177 -37.42 4.99 27.94
CA ARG A 177 -37.99 4.83 29.29
C ARG A 177 -39.48 4.56 29.10
N GLY A 178 -39.85 3.29 29.25
CA GLY A 178 -41.24 2.83 29.21
C GLY A 178 -42.11 3.51 30.26
#